data_AF-X1KDI4-F1
#
_entry.id   AF-X1KDI4-F1
#
_cell.length_a   1.000
_cell.length_b   1.000
_cell.length_c   1.000
_cell.angle_alpha   90.00
_cell.angle_beta   90.00
_cell.angle_gamma   90.00
#
_symmetry.space_group_name_H-M   'P 1'
#
loop_
_entity.id
_entity.type
_entity.pdbx_description
1 polymer ?
#
loop_
_entity_poly.entity_id
_entity_poly.type
_entity_poly.pdbx_seq_one_letter_code
_entity_poly.pdbx_strand_id
1 'polypeptide(L)'
;MEKGRARIIFLLSRTPKVGDIHKYSANSIQKVEIVKGEEKPVRIIVEMTESVGFFQIEEVLFPKISSNPVKPYIELYGKVIGEGLRRYL
;
A
#
# COMPACT_ATOMS: atom_id res chain seq x y z
N MET A 1 -7.76 -4.91 -10.51
CA MET A 1 -6.53 -4.71 -11.33
C MET A 1 -5.47 -4.08 -10.43
N GLU A 2 -4.77 -4.84 -9.57
CA GLU A 2 -3.76 -4.27 -8.66
C GLU A 2 -2.34 -4.22 -9.25
N LYS A 3 -1.90 -5.23 -10.01
CA LYS A 3 -0.54 -5.27 -10.57
C LYS A 3 -0.36 -4.61 -11.95
N GLY A 4 -1.45 -4.24 -12.62
CA GLY A 4 -1.41 -3.87 -14.05
C GLY A 4 -0.46 -2.71 -14.37
N ARG A 5 -0.61 -1.58 -13.67
CA ARG A 5 0.18 -0.36 -13.93
C ARG A 5 1.61 -0.41 -13.37
N ALA A 6 1.85 -1.14 -12.28
CA ALA A 6 3.21 -1.28 -11.74
C ALA A 6 4.06 -2.24 -12.59
N ARG A 7 3.45 -3.31 -13.14
CA ARG A 7 4.16 -4.35 -13.90
C ARG A 7 4.75 -3.86 -15.22
N ILE A 8 4.06 -2.95 -15.93
CA ILE A 8 4.55 -2.41 -17.21
C ILE A 8 5.83 -1.59 -17.03
N ILE A 9 5.94 -0.83 -15.95
CA ILE A 9 7.11 0.02 -15.67
C ILE A 9 8.35 -0.85 -15.38
N PHE A 10 8.17 -1.97 -14.66
CA PHE A 10 9.26 -2.92 -14.40
C PHE A 10 9.73 -3.63 -15.68
N LEU A 11 8.81 -4.01 -16.57
CA LEU A 11 9.15 -4.65 -17.85
C LEU A 11 9.99 -3.73 -18.77
N LEU A 12 9.79 -2.41 -18.69
CA LEU A 12 10.47 -1.41 -19.50
C LEU A 12 11.86 -1.02 -18.96
N SER A 13 12.24 -1.42 -17.75
CA SER A 13 13.52 -1.04 -17.14
C SER A 13 14.06 -2.14 -16.25
N ARG A 14 15.04 -2.89 -16.76
CA ARG A 14 15.61 -4.08 -16.09
C ARG A 14 16.72 -3.80 -15.08
N THR A 15 17.33 -2.61 -15.13
CA THR A 15 18.44 -2.24 -14.22
C THR A 15 17.92 -1.31 -13.10
N PRO A 16 18.06 -1.69 -11.82
CA PRO A 16 17.74 -0.82 -10.69
C PRO A 16 18.58 0.47 -10.75
N LYS A 17 17.95 1.63 -10.58
CA LYS A 17 18.64 2.92 -10.39
C LYS A 17 18.29 3.53 -9.04
N VAL A 18 19.20 4.34 -8.53
CA VAL A 18 18.93 5.19 -7.36
C VAL A 18 17.69 6.04 -7.64
N GLY A 19 16.70 6.00 -6.75
CA GLY A 19 15.42 6.68 -6.91
C GLY A 19 14.25 5.80 -7.38
N ASP A 20 14.48 4.53 -7.71
CA ASP A 20 13.40 3.62 -8.14
C ASP A 20 12.52 3.09 -6.99
N ILE A 21 12.66 3.62 -5.76
CA ILE A 21 11.92 3.16 -4.58
C ILE A 21 10.41 3.12 -4.82
N HIS A 22 9.84 4.06 -5.58
CA HIS A 22 8.42 4.07 -5.94
C HIS A 22 8.01 2.87 -6.80
N LYS A 23 8.88 2.40 -7.72
CA LYS A 23 8.60 1.25 -8.58
C LYS A 23 8.65 -0.05 -7.79
N TYR A 24 9.69 -0.23 -6.99
CA TYR A 24 9.88 -1.44 -6.19
C TYR A 24 8.82 -1.58 -5.09
N SER A 25 8.54 -0.50 -4.37
CA SER A 25 7.47 -0.47 -3.36
C SER A 25 6.08 -0.66 -3.95
N ALA A 26 5.77 -0.13 -5.13
CA ALA A 26 4.50 -0.38 -5.79
C ALA A 26 4.38 -1.83 -6.31
N ASN A 27 5.49 -2.44 -6.74
CA ASN A 27 5.50 -3.81 -7.23
C ASN A 27 5.36 -4.85 -6.10
N SER A 28 5.79 -4.53 -4.88
CA SER A 28 5.63 -5.44 -3.74
C SER A 28 4.18 -5.55 -3.27
N ILE A 29 3.31 -4.58 -3.60
CA ILE A 29 1.88 -4.64 -3.28
C ILE A 29 1.22 -5.80 -4.03
N GLN A 30 0.64 -6.73 -3.28
CA GLN A 30 -0.05 -7.90 -3.83
C GLN A 30 -1.54 -7.66 -3.97
N LYS A 31 -2.15 -7.12 -2.91
CA LYS A 31 -3.61 -7.02 -2.79
C LYS A 31 -3.97 -5.81 -1.94
N VAL A 32 -5.02 -5.11 -2.34
CA VAL A 32 -5.63 -4.04 -1.53
C VAL A 32 -7.10 -4.41 -1.33
N GLU A 33 -7.48 -4.66 -0.10
CA GLU A 33 -8.84 -5.02 0.27
C GLU A 33 -9.52 -3.84 0.94
N ILE A 34 -10.71 -3.49 0.46
CA ILE A 34 -11.58 -2.51 1.08
C ILE A 34 -12.79 -3.27 1.59
N VAL A 35 -12.91 -3.35 2.91
CA VAL A 35 -13.94 -4.12 3.60
C VAL A 35 -14.62 -3.25 4.65
N LYS A 36 -15.72 -3.75 5.23
CA LYS A 36 -16.34 -3.12 6.39
C LYS A 36 -15.36 -3.16 7.57
N GLY A 37 -15.12 -2.00 8.19
CA GLY A 37 -14.29 -1.94 9.40
C GLY A 37 -15.06 -2.34 10.66
N GLU A 38 -14.33 -2.52 11.75
CA GLU A 38 -14.90 -2.92 13.04
C GLU A 38 -15.20 -1.71 13.93
N GLU A 39 -14.28 -0.74 13.97
CA GLU A 39 -14.38 0.51 14.71
C GLU A 39 -14.89 1.67 13.82
N LYS A 40 -14.50 1.67 12.54
CA LYS A 40 -14.88 2.67 11.54
C LYS A 40 -15.58 1.99 10.36
N PRO A 41 -16.38 2.72 9.58
CA PRO A 41 -17.17 2.10 8.51
C PRO A 41 -16.33 1.43 7.42
N VAL A 42 -15.12 1.93 7.14
CA VAL A 42 -14.25 1.41 6.07
C VAL A 42 -12.91 0.96 6.63
N ARG A 43 -12.50 -0.27 6.28
CA ARG A 43 -11.17 -0.81 6.56
C ARG A 43 -10.43 -1.07 5.25
N ILE A 44 -9.24 -0.51 5.13
CA ILE A 44 -8.33 -0.72 4.02
C ILE A 44 -7.17 -1.59 4.50
N ILE A 45 -6.99 -2.76 3.87
CA ILE A 45 -5.89 -3.68 4.16
C ILE A 45 -5.00 -3.76 2.94
N VAL A 46 -3.74 -3.41 3.10
CA VAL A 46 -2.72 -3.50 2.05
C VAL A 46 -1.81 -4.68 2.35
N GLU A 47 -1.87 -5.71 1.50
CA GLU A 47 -1.01 -6.88 1.57
C GLU A 47 0.16 -6.74 0.58
N MET A 48 1.37 -7.05 1.05
CA MET A 48 2.59 -6.94 0.25
C MET A 48 3.51 -8.14 0.46
N THR A 49 4.35 -8.44 -0.54
CA THR A 49 5.37 -9.52 -0.44
C THR A 49 6.59 -9.10 0.37
N GLU A 50 6.91 -7.81 0.39
CA GLU A 50 8.13 -7.29 1.00
C GLU A 50 7.84 -5.96 1.69
N SER A 51 8.54 -5.71 2.79
CA SER A 51 8.38 -4.52 3.64
C SER A 51 8.60 -3.18 2.92
N VAL A 52 9.31 -3.17 1.78
CA VAL A 52 9.44 -2.00 0.91
C VAL A 52 8.08 -1.44 0.48
N GLY A 53 7.02 -2.25 0.48
CA GLY A 53 5.65 -1.81 0.18
C GLY A 53 5.07 -0.83 1.21
N PHE A 54 5.57 -0.82 2.45
CA PHE A 54 5.13 0.15 3.47
C PHE A 54 5.34 1.58 3.02
N PHE A 55 6.35 1.85 2.19
CA PHE A 55 6.58 3.17 1.60
C PHE A 55 5.36 3.69 0.82
N GLN A 56 4.62 2.82 0.11
CA GLN A 56 3.37 3.23 -0.56
C GLN A 56 2.27 3.59 0.43
N ILE A 57 2.25 2.95 1.60
CA ILE A 57 1.29 3.29 2.64
C ILE A 57 1.69 4.62 3.27
N GLU A 58 2.93 4.75 3.73
CA GLU A 58 3.41 5.84 4.57
C GLU A 58 3.57 7.16 3.80
N GLU A 59 4.14 7.12 2.59
CA GLU A 59 4.47 8.32 1.82
C GLU A 59 3.40 8.68 0.78
N VAL A 60 2.47 7.76 0.47
CA VAL A 60 1.48 7.98 -0.59
C VAL A 60 0.05 7.90 -0.10
N LEU A 61 -0.37 6.79 0.51
CA LEU A 61 -1.77 6.59 0.89
C LEU A 61 -2.15 7.32 2.19
N PHE A 62 -1.33 7.19 3.22
CA PHE A 62 -1.55 7.78 4.54
C PHE A 62 -1.63 9.32 4.50
N PRO A 63 -0.77 10.06 3.76
CA PRO A 63 -0.88 11.51 3.66
C PRO A 63 -2.17 11.95 2.95
N LYS A 64 -2.62 11.19 1.95
CA LYS A 64 -3.89 11.46 1.23
C LYS A 64 -5.11 11.27 2.12
N ILE A 65 -5.12 10.23 2.95
CA ILE A 65 -6.19 10.01 3.92
C ILE A 65 -6.11 11.07 5.03
N SER A 66 -4.92 11.32 5.57
CA SER A 66 -4.71 12.20 6.71
C SER A 66 -5.05 13.66 6.42
N SER A 67 -4.91 14.11 5.17
CA SER A 67 -5.23 15.48 4.73
C SER A 67 -6.68 15.67 4.32
N ASN A 68 -7.53 14.63 4.41
CA ASN A 68 -8.88 14.66 3.87
C ASN A 68 -9.93 14.39 4.97
N PRO A 69 -11.14 15.00 4.90
CA PRO A 69 -12.24 14.74 5.83
C PRO A 69 -12.67 13.29 5.98
N VAL A 70 -12.24 12.39 5.09
CA VAL A 70 -12.51 10.95 5.15
C VAL A 70 -11.76 10.23 6.29
N LYS A 71 -10.69 10.82 6.84
CA LYS A 71 -9.84 10.23 7.90
C LYS A 71 -10.59 9.54 9.06
N PRO A 72 -11.59 10.15 9.71
CA PRO A 72 -12.30 9.51 10.84
C PRO A 72 -13.09 8.26 10.44
N TYR A 73 -13.32 8.03 9.16
CA TYR A 73 -14.11 6.91 8.65
C TYR A 73 -13.27 5.72 8.16
N ILE A 74 -11.93 5.84 8.17
CA ILE A 74 -11.02 4.83 7.65
C ILE A 74 -10.15 4.23 8.75
N GLU A 75 -10.14 2.90 8.82
CA GLU A 75 -9.07 2.11 9.41
C GLU A 75 -8.07 1.72 8.30
N LEU A 76 -6.78 1.84 8.56
CA LEU A 76 -5.74 1.53 7.59
C LEU A 76 -4.75 0.53 8.18
N TYR A 77 -4.56 -0.58 7.48
CA TYR A 77 -3.63 -1.64 7.85
C TYR A 77 -2.69 -2.00 6.70
N GLY A 78 -1.45 -2.32 7.04
CA GLY A 78 -0.48 -2.93 6.14
C GLY A 78 -0.03 -4.28 6.71
N LYS A 79 0.20 -5.27 5.85
CA LYS A 79 0.81 -6.54 6.27
C LYS A 79 1.74 -7.08 5.20
N VAL A 80 2.89 -7.59 5.63
CA VAL A 80 3.75 -8.42 4.79
C VAL A 80 3.23 -9.86 4.86
N ILE A 81 3.20 -10.58 3.74
CA ILE A 81 2.75 -11.98 3.72
C ILE A 81 3.62 -12.80 4.67
N GLY A 82 2.97 -13.50 5.61
CA GLY A 82 3.65 -14.28 6.65
C GLY A 82 3.99 -13.51 7.93
N GLU A 83 3.76 -12.20 7.96
CA GLU A 83 3.95 -11.36 9.14
C GLU A 83 2.61 -10.86 9.73
N GLY A 84 2.69 -10.20 10.89
CA GLY A 84 1.54 -9.61 11.57
C GLY A 84 0.96 -8.39 10.85
N LEU A 85 -0.29 -8.05 11.19
CA LEU A 85 -0.90 -6.79 10.74
C LEU A 85 -0.29 -5.60 11.47
N ARG A 86 0.06 -4.57 10.70
CA ARG A 86 0.47 -3.26 11.19
C ARG A 86 -0.66 -2.26 11.01
N ARG A 87 -1.10 -1.63 12.09
CA ARG A 87 -2.18 -0.62 12.08
C ARG A 87 -1.60 0.79 11.94
N TYR A 88 -2.23 1.62 11.10
CA TYR A 88 -1.91 3.02 10.87
C TYR A 88 -3.02 3.98 11.35
N LEU A 89 -4.29 3.61 11.17
CA LEU A 89 -5.49 4.41 11.54
C LEU A 89 -6.60 3.55 12.15
#